data_AF-A0A962ZV39-F1
#
_entry.id   AF-A0A962ZV39-F1
#
_cell.length_a   1.000
_cell.length_b   1.000
_cell.length_c   1.000
_cell.angle_alpha   90.00
_cell.angle_beta   90.00
_cell.angle_gamma   90.00
#
_symmetry.space_group_name_H-M   'P 1'
#
loop_
_entity.id
_entity.type
_entity.pdbx_description
1 polymer ?
#
loop_
_entity_poly.entity_id
_entity_poly.type
_entity_poly.pdbx_seq_one_letter_code
_entity_poly.pdbx_strand_id
1 'polypeptide(L)'
;MIEHLVSTYDRLVLRHPWWVLLLVALTVAGFASQLGKIKLDASADSLMLQGDPSLEFYREISAEYSSEDFLLLTWQPPGPLLGDESLQPLRRMADELRLLDGVSSVVTVWDVPLLESPMVTLSDITSPDPLPSLDTPGIDKDLVLRELTTSPIYADLLASRDGQLTAVQINLKRDDRYYDLLATRDSLRSKRDDQGLSAAEAGQLAEVEKQFKAHTAQMLEAQGALVENVRQIAAKYRSHADIFVGGVPMIA
;
A
#
# COMPACT_ATOMS: atom_id res chain seq x y z
N MET A 1 4.30 -54.82 19.86
CA MET A 1 3.80 -53.71 18.99
C MET A 1 4.87 -52.64 18.78
N ILE A 2 5.44 -52.08 19.84
CA ILE A 2 6.51 -51.06 19.77
C ILE A 2 7.79 -51.59 19.10
N GLU A 3 8.22 -52.81 19.42
CA GLU A 3 9.41 -53.42 18.78
C GLU A 3 9.24 -53.62 17.26
N HIS A 4 8.03 -53.96 16.81
CA HIS A 4 7.74 -54.06 15.38
C HIS A 4 7.82 -52.69 14.69
N LEU A 5 7.30 -51.63 15.31
CA LEU A 5 7.44 -50.25 14.84
C LEU A 5 8.91 -49.82 14.74
N VAL A 6 9.71 -50.08 15.78
CA VAL A 6 11.14 -49.74 15.81
C VAL A 6 11.92 -50.52 14.73
N SER A 7 11.66 -51.81 14.57
CA SER A 7 12.33 -52.63 13.54
C SER A 7 11.96 -52.22 12.11
N THR A 8 10.74 -51.70 11.92
CA THR A 8 10.26 -51.21 10.62
C THR A 8 10.91 -49.85 10.32
N TYR A 9 10.98 -48.96 11.31
CA TYR A 9 11.67 -47.68 11.21
C TYR A 9 13.17 -47.86 10.91
N ASP A 10 13.86 -48.74 11.62
CA ASP A 10 15.29 -49.01 11.39
C ASP A 10 15.56 -49.50 9.95
N ARG A 11 14.72 -50.43 9.47
CA ARG A 11 14.88 -51.02 8.13
C ARG A 11 14.58 -50.04 7.00
N LEU A 12 13.61 -49.15 7.21
CA LEU A 12 13.09 -48.25 6.18
C LEU A 12 13.80 -46.88 6.19
N VAL A 13 14.20 -46.40 7.37
CA VAL A 13 14.80 -45.08 7.57
C VAL A 13 16.32 -45.15 7.78
N LEU A 14 16.79 -45.96 8.73
CA LEU A 14 18.20 -45.99 9.14
C LEU A 14 19.11 -46.79 8.20
N ARG A 15 18.58 -47.82 7.51
CA ARG A 15 19.35 -48.60 6.53
C ARG A 15 19.53 -47.93 5.16
N HIS A 16 18.70 -46.94 4.82
CA HIS A 16 18.77 -46.25 3.53
C HIS A 16 18.82 -44.72 3.71
N PRO A 17 19.77 -44.18 4.49
CA PRO A 17 19.75 -42.78 4.93
C PRO A 17 19.80 -41.79 3.77
N TRP A 18 20.57 -42.08 2.71
CA TRP A 18 20.67 -41.22 1.53
C TRP A 18 19.35 -41.08 0.77
N TRP A 19 18.57 -42.16 0.64
CA TRP A 19 17.26 -42.12 -0.03
C TRP A 19 16.23 -41.33 0.79
N VAL A 20 16.25 -41.50 2.11
CA VAL A 20 15.38 -40.74 3.02
C VAL A 20 15.74 -39.26 3.00
N LEU A 21 17.03 -38.92 3.08
CA LEU A 21 17.50 -37.54 2.99
C LEU A 21 17.13 -36.90 1.65
N LEU A 22 17.25 -37.64 0.54
CA LEU A 22 16.82 -37.17 -0.77
C LEU A 22 15.31 -36.92 -0.81
N LEU A 23 14.49 -37.84 -0.27
CA LEU A 23 13.04 -37.69 -0.21
C LEU A 23 12.62 -36.49 0.65
N VAL A 24 13.26 -36.29 1.81
CA VAL A 24 13.04 -35.12 2.67
C VAL A 24 13.46 -33.84 1.93
N ALA A 25 14.63 -33.83 1.31
CA ALA A 25 15.11 -32.67 0.55
C ALA A 25 14.17 -32.33 -0.61
N LEU A 26 13.65 -33.32 -1.34
CA LEU A 26 12.71 -33.12 -2.44
C LEU A 26 11.37 -32.60 -1.93
N THR A 27 10.90 -33.10 -0.78
CA THR A 27 9.68 -32.61 -0.12
C THR A 27 9.84 -31.15 0.33
N VAL A 28 10.96 -30.82 0.98
CA VAL A 28 11.29 -29.45 1.40
C VAL A 28 11.43 -28.53 0.19
N ALA A 29 12.11 -28.96 -0.87
CA ALA A 29 12.23 -28.19 -2.11
C ALA A 29 10.85 -27.98 -2.78
N GLY A 30 9.99 -29.01 -2.73
CA GLY A 30 8.60 -28.93 -3.20
C GLY A 30 7.81 -27.86 -2.46
N PHE A 31 7.86 -27.82 -1.12
CA PHE A 31 7.23 -26.76 -0.34
C PHE A 31 7.89 -25.39 -0.53
N ALA A 32 9.23 -25.33 -0.57
CA ALA A 32 9.98 -24.10 -0.77
C ALA A 32 9.64 -23.44 -2.12
N SER A 33 9.40 -24.23 -3.16
CA SER A 33 8.98 -23.72 -4.48
C SER A 33 7.63 -22.96 -4.46
N GLN A 34 6.81 -23.15 -3.42
CA GLN A 34 5.52 -22.47 -3.26
C GLN A 34 5.60 -21.24 -2.35
N LEU A 35 6.75 -20.95 -1.73
CA LEU A 35 6.89 -19.80 -0.82
C LEU A 35 6.55 -18.47 -1.51
N GLY A 36 6.95 -18.30 -2.77
CA GLY A 36 6.64 -17.09 -3.56
C GLY A 36 5.17 -16.94 -3.97
N LYS A 37 4.30 -17.91 -3.62
CA LYS A 37 2.86 -17.86 -3.91
C LYS A 37 2.00 -17.69 -2.65
N ILE A 38 2.64 -17.52 -1.49
CA ILE A 38 1.92 -17.20 -0.26
C ILE A 38 1.41 -15.77 -0.39
N LYS A 39 0.08 -15.63 -0.47
CA LYS A 39 -0.61 -14.34 -0.46
C LYS A 39 -0.99 -14.02 0.99
N LEU A 40 -0.58 -12.87 1.52
CA LEU A 40 -1.06 -12.37 2.79
C LEU A 40 -2.07 -11.25 2.54
N ASP A 41 -3.31 -11.48 2.94
CA ASP A 41 -4.31 -10.43 2.98
C ASP A 41 -4.14 -9.65 4.28
N ALA A 42 -3.55 -8.46 4.20
CA ALA A 42 -3.37 -7.56 5.34
C ALA A 42 -4.49 -6.50 5.45
N SER A 43 -5.60 -6.70 4.74
CA SER A 43 -6.74 -5.80 4.85
C SER A 43 -7.38 -5.89 6.24
N ALA A 44 -8.01 -4.80 6.66
CA ALA A 44 -8.76 -4.76 7.91
C ALA A 44 -9.87 -5.84 7.96
N ASP A 45 -10.42 -6.25 6.81
CA ASP A 45 -11.43 -7.31 6.72
C ASP A 45 -10.90 -8.70 7.09
N SER A 46 -9.61 -8.97 6.87
CA SER A 46 -8.97 -10.25 7.21
C SER A 46 -8.52 -10.30 8.68
N LEU A 47 -8.09 -9.15 9.21
CA LEU A 47 -7.43 -9.06 10.53
C LEU A 47 -8.39 -8.74 11.67
N MET A 48 -9.53 -8.10 11.38
CA MET A 48 -10.51 -7.72 12.38
C MET A 48 -11.64 -8.74 12.49
N LEU A 49 -12.30 -8.75 13.65
CA LEU A 49 -13.46 -9.58 13.87
C LEU A 49 -14.66 -9.05 13.08
N GLN A 50 -15.48 -9.97 12.57
CA GLN A 50 -16.75 -9.60 11.98
C GLN A 50 -17.64 -8.93 13.05
N GLY A 51 -18.22 -7.77 12.70
CA GLY A 51 -19.07 -6.99 13.60
C GLY A 51 -18.29 -6.13 14.62
N ASP A 52 -16.99 -5.89 14.39
CA ASP A 52 -16.23 -4.92 15.19
C ASP A 52 -16.78 -3.49 14.95
N PRO A 53 -17.25 -2.77 15.99
CA PRO A 53 -17.81 -1.43 15.82
C PRO A 53 -16.83 -0.40 15.26
N SER A 54 -15.53 -0.58 15.53
CA SER A 54 -14.47 0.30 15.03
C SER A 54 -14.25 0.10 13.54
N LEU A 55 -14.35 -1.13 13.07
CA LEU A 55 -14.27 -1.47 11.65
C LEU A 55 -15.47 -0.91 10.88
N GLU A 56 -16.68 -0.99 11.45
CA GLU A 56 -17.88 -0.41 10.87
C GLU A 56 -17.77 1.12 10.76
N PHE A 57 -17.36 1.78 11.86
CA PHE A 57 -17.12 3.23 11.85
C PHE A 57 -16.05 3.64 10.83
N TYR A 58 -14.94 2.92 10.76
CA TYR A 58 -13.89 3.17 9.76
C TYR A 58 -14.44 3.06 8.33
N ARG A 59 -15.29 2.08 8.04
CA ARG A 59 -15.90 1.90 6.72
C ARG A 59 -16.88 3.01 6.37
N GLU A 60 -17.70 3.45 7.33
CA GLU A 60 -18.62 4.58 7.14
C GLU A 60 -17.86 5.85 6.76
N ILE A 61 -16.82 6.19 7.53
CA ILE A 61 -15.96 7.35 7.25
C ILE A 61 -15.22 7.17 5.91
N SER A 62 -14.69 5.98 5.63
CA SER A 62 -13.97 5.72 4.37
C SER A 62 -14.89 5.77 3.14
N ALA A 63 -16.18 5.46 3.30
CA ALA A 63 -17.19 5.58 2.26
C ALA A 63 -17.56 7.04 2.01
N GLU A 64 -17.78 7.83 3.06
CA GLU A 64 -18.16 9.25 2.96
C GLU A 64 -17.03 10.10 2.35
N TYR A 65 -15.79 9.90 2.81
CA TYR A 65 -14.64 10.71 2.37
C TYR A 65 -13.86 10.09 1.21
N SER A 66 -14.30 8.95 0.67
CA SER A 66 -13.62 8.22 -0.40
C SER A 66 -12.11 8.08 -0.19
N SER A 67 -11.71 7.60 1.00
CA SER A 67 -10.28 7.43 1.32
C SER A 67 -9.60 6.53 0.28
N GLU A 68 -8.52 7.01 -0.31
CA GLU A 68 -7.64 6.23 -1.18
C GLU A 68 -6.56 5.55 -0.34
N ASP A 69 -6.24 4.30 -0.67
CA ASP A 69 -5.04 3.65 -0.16
C ASP A 69 -3.80 4.29 -0.79
N PHE A 70 -2.68 4.33 -0.06
CA PHE A 70 -1.45 4.92 -0.59
C PHE A 70 -0.21 4.14 -0.15
N LEU A 71 0.82 4.24 -0.99
CA LEU A 71 2.19 3.88 -0.65
C LEU A 71 2.95 5.15 -0.29
N LEU A 72 3.84 5.05 0.71
CA LEU A 72 4.70 6.13 1.12
C LEU A 72 6.13 5.80 0.74
N LEU A 73 6.78 6.68 -0.02
CA LEU A 73 8.18 6.58 -0.35
C LEU A 73 8.93 7.74 0.29
N THR A 74 10.10 7.50 0.86
CA THR A 74 10.96 8.58 1.36
C THR A 74 12.10 8.86 0.38
N TRP A 75 12.49 10.12 0.29
CA TRP A 75 13.55 10.60 -0.59
C TRP A 75 14.53 11.45 0.22
N GLN A 76 15.74 10.92 0.43
CA GLN A 76 16.84 11.61 1.11
C GLN A 76 18.04 11.75 0.17
N PRO A 77 18.20 12.89 -0.52
CA PRO A 77 19.34 13.12 -1.39
C PRO A 77 20.62 13.36 -0.57
N PRO A 78 21.82 13.10 -1.14
CA PRO A 78 23.09 13.40 -0.46
C PRO A 78 23.42 14.89 -0.38
N GLY A 79 22.71 15.72 -1.17
CA GLY A 79 22.85 17.17 -1.22
C GLY A 79 21.58 17.90 -0.74
N PRO A 80 21.45 19.20 -1.03
CA PRO A 80 20.27 19.97 -0.65
C PRO A 80 18.98 19.39 -1.24
N LEU A 81 17.94 19.24 -0.41
CA LEU A 81 16.66 18.64 -0.80
C LEU A 81 16.01 19.32 -2.02
N LEU A 82 16.02 20.66 -2.03
CA LEU A 82 15.45 21.49 -3.10
C LEU A 82 16.49 21.89 -4.18
N GLY A 83 17.67 21.28 -4.15
CA GLY A 83 18.68 21.43 -5.20
C GLY A 83 18.22 20.77 -6.50
N ASP A 84 18.63 21.31 -7.66
CA ASP A 84 18.22 20.77 -8.96
C ASP A 84 18.70 19.31 -9.17
N GLU A 85 19.85 18.96 -8.58
CA GLU A 85 20.39 17.60 -8.58
C GLU A 85 19.51 16.58 -7.84
N SER A 86 18.70 17.04 -6.87
CA SER A 86 17.71 16.23 -6.15
C SER A 86 16.34 16.27 -6.84
N LEU A 87 15.87 17.47 -7.19
CA LEU A 87 14.53 17.68 -7.71
C LEU A 87 14.32 17.09 -9.11
N GLN A 88 15.31 17.14 -10.00
CA GLN A 88 15.14 16.60 -11.35
C GLN A 88 15.02 15.06 -11.36
N PRO A 89 15.85 14.29 -10.66
CA PRO A 89 15.62 12.85 -10.50
C PRO A 89 14.31 12.53 -9.77
N LEU A 90 13.97 13.25 -8.70
CA LEU A 90 12.71 13.07 -7.96
C LEU A 90 11.50 13.23 -8.87
N ARG A 91 11.48 14.29 -9.69
CA ARG A 91 10.40 14.55 -10.64
C ARG A 91 10.27 13.44 -11.68
N ARG A 92 11.39 12.99 -12.27
CA ARG A 92 11.38 11.87 -13.23
C ARG A 92 10.86 10.59 -12.60
N MET A 93 11.25 10.29 -11.36
CA MET A 93 10.74 9.13 -10.62
C MET A 93 9.23 9.25 -10.39
N ALA A 94 8.76 10.42 -9.93
CA ALA A 94 7.33 10.67 -9.73
C ALA A 94 6.54 10.51 -11.04
N ASP A 95 7.07 10.99 -12.17
CA ASP A 95 6.46 10.83 -13.48
C ASP A 95 6.42 9.37 -13.94
N GLU A 96 7.48 8.57 -13.72
CA GLU A 96 7.44 7.11 -13.97
C GLU A 96 6.40 6.41 -13.09
N LEU A 97 6.27 6.80 -11.82
CA LEU A 97 5.29 6.23 -10.89
C LEU A 97 3.84 6.56 -11.30
N ARG A 98 3.59 7.79 -11.79
CA ARG A 98 2.27 8.22 -12.28
C ARG A 98 1.78 7.42 -13.49
N LEU A 99 2.70 6.83 -14.26
CA LEU A 99 2.37 6.02 -15.44
C LEU A 99 2.00 4.57 -15.10
N LEU A 100 2.20 4.12 -13.87
CA LEU A 100 1.83 2.78 -13.45
C LEU A 100 0.31 2.63 -13.43
N ASP A 101 -0.19 1.54 -14.02
CA ASP A 101 -1.59 1.19 -13.86
C ASP A 101 -1.87 0.78 -12.40
N GLY A 102 -2.97 1.27 -11.85
CA GLY A 102 -3.28 1.17 -10.42
C GLY A 102 -2.83 2.37 -9.58
N VAL A 103 -2.08 3.34 -10.13
CA VAL A 103 -1.79 4.62 -9.45
C VAL A 103 -2.83 5.68 -9.84
N SER A 104 -3.42 6.33 -8.84
CA SER A 104 -4.37 7.45 -8.98
C SER A 104 -3.60 8.78 -9.13
N SER A 105 -2.68 9.05 -8.22
CA SER A 105 -1.85 10.26 -8.22
C SER A 105 -0.55 10.06 -7.45
N VAL A 106 0.42 10.93 -7.69
CA VAL A 106 1.68 10.97 -6.91
C VAL A 106 1.88 12.41 -6.46
N VAL A 107 1.99 12.59 -5.14
CA VAL A 107 2.20 13.88 -4.47
C VAL A 107 3.61 13.92 -3.92
N THR A 108 4.34 14.98 -4.26
CA THR A 108 5.70 15.27 -3.81
C THR A 108 5.81 16.71 -3.33
N VAL A 109 6.97 17.12 -2.83
CA VAL A 109 7.27 18.55 -2.57
C VAL A 109 7.08 19.45 -3.77
N TRP A 110 7.09 18.91 -4.98
CA TRP A 110 6.83 19.67 -6.20
C TRP A 110 5.34 20.00 -6.40
N ASP A 111 4.44 19.17 -5.87
CA ASP A 111 3.01 19.22 -6.19
C ASP A 111 2.19 19.95 -5.11
N VAL A 112 2.82 20.30 -3.98
CA VAL A 112 2.12 20.99 -2.89
C VAL A 112 2.11 22.50 -3.10
N PRO A 113 1.01 23.18 -2.71
CA PRO A 113 0.97 24.63 -2.72
C PRO A 113 1.90 25.21 -1.65
N LEU A 114 2.29 26.46 -1.82
CA LEU A 114 3.03 27.27 -0.87
C LEU A 114 2.09 28.34 -0.34
N LEU A 115 2.04 28.47 0.98
CA LEU A 115 1.12 29.34 1.71
C LEU A 115 1.84 30.49 2.39
N GLU A 116 3.13 30.34 2.70
CA GLU A 116 3.92 31.38 3.38
C GLU A 116 4.94 32.03 2.44
N SER A 117 5.28 31.38 1.32
CA SER A 117 6.33 31.81 0.40
C SER A 117 5.86 31.82 -1.07
N PRO A 118 5.05 32.81 -1.50
CA PRO A 118 4.62 34.02 -0.79
C PRO A 118 3.42 33.80 0.14
N MET A 119 3.19 34.74 1.06
CA MET A 119 2.07 34.65 2.00
C MET A 119 0.73 34.76 1.26
N VAL A 120 -0.03 33.67 1.31
CA VAL A 120 -1.35 33.52 0.69
C VAL A 120 -2.44 33.91 1.69
N THR A 121 -3.40 34.74 1.26
CA THR A 121 -4.56 35.09 2.10
C THR A 121 -5.68 34.06 1.96
N LEU A 122 -6.61 34.03 2.92
CA LEU A 122 -7.81 33.18 2.82
C LEU A 122 -8.65 33.46 1.55
N SER A 123 -8.60 34.68 1.01
CA SER A 123 -9.29 35.03 -0.24
C SER A 123 -8.60 34.45 -1.47
N ASP A 124 -7.27 34.31 -1.42
CA ASP A 124 -6.51 33.68 -2.50
C ASP A 124 -6.73 32.17 -2.52
N ILE A 125 -6.91 31.53 -1.35
CA ILE A 125 -7.24 30.10 -1.24
C ILE A 125 -8.61 29.77 -1.87
N THR A 126 -9.59 30.67 -1.72
CA THR A 126 -10.92 30.48 -2.30
C THR A 126 -11.03 30.99 -3.74
N SER A 127 -9.95 31.59 -4.26
CA SER A 127 -9.89 32.05 -5.64
C SER A 127 -9.69 30.87 -6.60
N PRO A 128 -10.16 30.99 -7.85
CA PRO A 128 -9.96 29.95 -8.87
C PRO A 128 -8.52 29.88 -9.40
N ASP A 129 -7.66 30.84 -9.03
CA ASP A 129 -6.26 30.87 -9.45
C ASP A 129 -5.45 29.82 -8.67
N PRO A 130 -4.50 29.12 -9.33
CA PRO A 130 -3.67 28.14 -8.66
C PRO A 130 -2.77 28.81 -7.63
N LEU A 131 -2.65 28.18 -6.47
CA LEU A 131 -1.73 28.62 -5.43
C LEU A 131 -0.28 28.50 -5.91
N PRO A 132 0.64 29.36 -5.43
CA PRO A 132 2.05 29.27 -5.76
C PRO A 132 2.61 27.88 -5.41
N SER A 133 3.52 27.35 -6.21
CA SER A 133 4.21 26.07 -5.95
C SER A 133 5.66 26.15 -6.41
N LEU A 134 6.48 25.12 -6.17
CA LEU A 134 7.88 25.09 -6.61
C LEU A 134 8.09 25.33 -8.12
N ASP A 135 7.05 25.14 -8.94
CA ASP A 135 7.08 25.44 -10.38
C ASP A 135 6.92 26.93 -10.72
N THR A 136 6.50 27.74 -9.76
CA THR A 136 6.16 29.14 -9.98
C THR A 136 7.45 29.96 -10.16
N PRO A 137 7.57 30.74 -11.26
CA PRO A 137 8.78 31.50 -11.52
C PRO A 137 9.10 32.52 -10.41
N GLY A 138 10.37 32.58 -10.01
CA GLY A 138 10.85 33.59 -9.04
C GLY A 138 10.68 33.21 -7.57
N ILE A 139 10.30 31.97 -7.26
CA ILE A 139 10.24 31.48 -5.88
C ILE A 139 11.64 31.26 -5.28
N ASP A 140 11.81 31.72 -4.05
CA ASP A 140 13.01 31.53 -3.24
C ASP A 140 12.98 30.16 -2.55
N LYS A 141 13.86 29.26 -2.98
CA LYS A 141 13.97 27.89 -2.46
C LYS A 141 14.32 27.85 -0.97
N ASP A 142 15.05 28.84 -0.44
CA ASP A 142 15.39 28.87 0.98
C ASP A 142 14.16 29.20 1.84
N LEU A 143 13.26 30.05 1.33
CA LEU A 143 11.98 30.33 1.98
C LEU A 143 11.03 29.13 1.89
N VAL A 144 10.99 28.45 0.74
CA VAL A 144 10.20 27.21 0.60
C VAL A 144 10.70 26.14 1.56
N LEU A 145 12.01 25.93 1.67
CA LEU A 145 12.54 24.94 2.60
C LEU A 145 12.16 25.29 4.05
N ARG A 146 12.21 26.57 4.44
CA ARG A 146 11.73 26.99 5.77
C ARG A 146 10.27 26.63 5.96
N GLU A 147 9.40 27.01 5.03
CA GLU A 147 7.97 26.69 5.10
C GLU A 147 7.73 25.18 5.24
N LEU A 148 8.36 24.37 4.38
CA LEU A 148 8.22 22.91 4.40
C LEU A 148 8.69 22.28 5.72
N THR A 149 9.67 22.88 6.40
CA THR A 149 10.26 22.35 7.63
C THR A 149 9.66 22.91 8.93
N THR A 150 8.97 24.06 8.86
CA THR A 150 8.36 24.71 10.04
C THR A 150 6.84 24.70 10.05
N SER A 151 6.20 24.60 8.89
CA SER A 151 4.74 24.68 8.77
C SER A 151 4.06 23.46 9.40
N PRO A 152 2.99 23.64 10.20
CA PRO A 152 2.25 22.53 10.81
C PRO A 152 1.63 21.54 9.82
N ILE A 153 1.48 21.94 8.55
CA ILE A 153 0.86 21.10 7.50
C ILE A 153 1.90 20.34 6.65
N TYR A 154 3.18 20.73 6.69
CA TYR A 154 4.24 20.09 5.90
C TYR A 154 5.32 19.44 6.76
N ALA A 155 5.69 20.05 7.87
CA ALA A 155 6.72 19.52 8.75
C ALA A 155 6.31 18.17 9.33
N ASP A 156 7.21 17.19 9.27
CA ASP A 156 7.01 15.79 9.67
C ASP A 156 5.96 15.00 8.86
N LEU A 157 5.27 15.63 7.90
CA LEU A 157 4.28 15.01 7.02
C LEU A 157 4.79 14.86 5.58
N LEU A 158 5.41 15.92 5.06
CA LEU A 158 5.96 15.99 3.71
C LEU A 158 7.47 16.18 3.71
N ALA A 159 8.01 16.97 4.65
CA ALA A 159 9.44 17.19 4.80
C ALA A 159 9.86 17.05 6.26
N SER A 160 11.05 16.51 6.50
CA SER A 160 11.63 16.46 7.84
C SER A 160 11.99 17.86 8.32
N ARG A 161 11.94 18.11 9.63
CA ARG A 161 12.31 19.42 10.22
C ARG A 161 13.75 19.86 9.94
N ASP A 162 14.64 18.93 9.65
CA ASP A 162 16.04 19.23 9.27
C ASP A 162 16.21 19.52 7.76
N GLY A 163 15.15 19.36 6.96
CA GLY A 163 15.13 19.67 5.53
C GLY A 163 15.93 18.69 4.67
N GLN A 164 16.24 17.49 5.18
CA GLN A 164 17.05 16.49 4.47
C GLN A 164 16.22 15.38 3.81
N LEU A 165 14.97 15.19 4.24
CA LEU A 165 14.11 14.10 3.82
C LEU A 165 12.78 14.66 3.32
N THR A 166 12.24 14.08 2.26
CA THR A 166 10.85 14.31 1.85
C THR A 166 10.08 13.02 1.61
N ALA A 167 8.77 13.07 1.83
CA ALA A 167 7.83 12.04 1.45
C ALA A 167 7.35 12.20 0.00
N VAL A 168 7.12 11.06 -0.63
CA VAL A 168 6.45 10.89 -1.91
C VAL A 168 5.26 9.99 -1.64
N GLN A 169 4.06 10.55 -1.72
CA GLN A 169 2.82 9.82 -1.49
C GLN A 169 2.28 9.34 -2.84
N ILE A 170 2.15 8.03 -3.00
CA ILE A 170 1.66 7.37 -4.21
C ILE A 170 0.25 6.87 -3.89
N ASN A 171 -0.77 7.59 -4.33
CA ASN A 171 -2.16 7.21 -4.11
C ASN A 171 -2.57 6.15 -5.12
N LEU A 172 -3.26 5.12 -4.65
CA LEU A 172 -3.70 3.98 -5.45
C LEU A 172 -5.13 4.20 -5.94
N LYS A 173 -5.44 3.69 -7.13
CA LYS A 173 -6.80 3.72 -7.66
C LYS A 173 -7.71 2.89 -6.74
N ARG A 174 -8.84 3.47 -6.35
CA ARG A 174 -9.89 2.77 -5.63
C ARG A 174 -10.50 1.69 -6.51
N ASP A 175 -10.70 0.49 -5.96
CA ASP A 175 -11.42 -0.60 -6.61
C ASP A 175 -12.90 -0.54 -6.23
N ASP A 176 -13.70 0.15 -7.03
CA ASP A 176 -15.14 0.31 -6.77
C ASP A 176 -15.87 -1.04 -6.71
N ARG A 177 -15.45 -2.02 -7.53
CA ARG A 177 -16.06 -3.35 -7.55
C ARG A 177 -15.82 -4.09 -6.24
N TYR A 178 -14.64 -3.96 -5.65
CA TYR A 178 -14.32 -4.50 -4.33
C TYR A 178 -15.25 -3.91 -3.26
N TYR A 179 -15.41 -2.58 -3.23
CA TYR A 179 -16.25 -1.91 -2.24
C TYR A 179 -17.75 -2.20 -2.44
N ASP A 180 -18.23 -2.33 -3.67
CA ASP A 180 -19.61 -2.74 -3.97
C ASP A 180 -19.91 -4.15 -3.45
N LEU A 181 -18.99 -5.09 -3.69
CA LEU A 181 -19.11 -6.46 -3.19
C LEU A 181 -19.04 -6.50 -1.66
N LEU A 182 -18.15 -5.72 -1.06
CA LEU A 182 -18.03 -5.58 0.40
C LEU A 182 -19.33 -5.06 1.01
N ALA A 183 -19.87 -3.95 0.50
CA ALA A 183 -21.09 -3.33 0.99
C ALA A 183 -22.30 -4.28 0.85
N THR A 184 -22.42 -4.95 -0.30
CA THR A 184 -23.51 -5.92 -0.54
C THR A 184 -23.41 -7.09 0.44
N ARG A 185 -22.22 -7.67 0.59
CA ARG A 185 -21.96 -8.80 1.50
C ARG A 185 -22.31 -8.42 2.93
N ASP A 186 -21.85 -7.26 3.38
CA ASP A 186 -21.99 -6.83 4.77
C ASP A 186 -23.43 -6.44 5.09
N SER A 187 -24.17 -5.83 4.15
CA SER A 187 -25.60 -5.58 4.30
C SER A 187 -26.42 -6.87 4.50
N LEU A 188 -26.09 -7.93 3.75
CA LEU A 188 -26.73 -9.24 3.88
C LEU A 188 -26.33 -9.93 5.19
N ARG A 189 -25.08 -9.77 5.64
CA ARG A 189 -24.61 -10.31 6.93
C ARG A 189 -25.29 -9.61 8.11
N SER A 190 -25.37 -8.29 8.11
CA SER A 190 -26.11 -7.54 9.13
C SER A 190 -27.58 -7.96 9.16
N LYS A 191 -28.24 -8.03 7.99
CA LYS A 191 -29.64 -8.50 7.93
C LYS A 191 -29.83 -9.93 8.46
N ARG A 192 -28.90 -10.83 8.15
CA ARG A 192 -28.91 -12.20 8.68
C ARG A 192 -28.88 -12.22 10.20
N ASP A 193 -28.03 -11.38 10.79
CA ASP A 193 -27.79 -11.35 12.23
C ASP A 193 -28.95 -10.67 12.98
N ASP A 194 -29.61 -9.68 12.36
CA ASP A 194 -30.72 -8.92 12.97
C ASP A 194 -32.11 -9.55 12.76
N GLN A 195 -32.40 -10.01 11.54
CA GLN A 195 -33.77 -10.37 11.09
C GLN A 195 -33.86 -11.78 10.49
N GLY A 196 -32.72 -12.42 10.22
CA GLY A 196 -32.63 -13.63 9.41
C GLY A 196 -32.71 -13.37 7.91
N LEU A 197 -32.39 -14.39 7.11
CA LEU A 197 -32.43 -14.32 5.64
C LEU A 197 -33.52 -15.21 5.06
N SER A 198 -34.15 -14.75 3.98
CA SER A 198 -34.93 -15.62 3.10
C SER A 198 -34.02 -16.59 2.32
N ALA A 199 -34.61 -17.65 1.75
CA ALA A 199 -33.84 -18.60 0.93
C ALA A 199 -33.18 -17.93 -0.30
N ALA A 200 -33.82 -16.92 -0.87
CA ALA A 200 -33.26 -16.15 -1.99
C ALA A 200 -32.05 -15.32 -1.55
N GLU A 201 -32.16 -14.62 -0.40
CA GLU A 201 -31.07 -13.80 0.15
C GLU A 201 -29.90 -14.65 0.65
N ALA A 202 -30.17 -15.84 1.20
CA ALA A 202 -29.12 -16.79 1.55
C ALA A 202 -28.34 -17.26 0.31
N GLY A 203 -29.04 -17.51 -0.82
CA GLY A 203 -28.41 -17.80 -2.10
C GLY A 203 -27.59 -16.62 -2.64
N GLN A 204 -28.11 -15.39 -2.51
CA GLN A 204 -27.40 -14.18 -2.90
C GLN A 204 -26.14 -13.95 -2.06
N LEU A 205 -26.21 -14.14 -0.73
CA LEU A 205 -25.06 -13.99 0.16
C LEU A 205 -23.96 -14.99 -0.22
N ALA A 206 -24.30 -16.25 -0.46
CA ALA A 206 -23.33 -17.27 -0.87
C ALA A 206 -22.64 -16.91 -2.19
N GLU A 207 -23.37 -16.37 -3.16
CA GLU A 207 -22.80 -15.93 -4.44
C GLU A 207 -21.90 -14.69 -4.26
N VAL A 208 -22.34 -13.69 -3.50
CA VAL A 208 -21.54 -12.49 -3.23
C VAL A 208 -20.27 -12.83 -2.46
N GLU A 209 -20.31 -13.72 -1.47
CA GLU A 209 -19.11 -14.15 -0.74
C GLU A 209 -18.11 -14.85 -1.66
N LYS A 210 -18.59 -15.66 -2.61
CA LYS A 210 -17.74 -16.31 -3.61
C LYS A 210 -17.11 -15.28 -4.56
N GLN A 211 -17.90 -14.33 -5.06
CA GLN A 211 -17.42 -13.26 -5.93
C GLN A 211 -16.42 -12.36 -5.21
N PHE A 212 -16.72 -11.96 -3.98
CA PHE A 212 -15.83 -11.16 -3.13
C PHE A 212 -14.49 -11.87 -2.96
N LYS A 213 -14.48 -13.14 -2.53
CA LYS A 213 -13.25 -13.91 -2.36
C LYS A 213 -12.42 -14.01 -3.65
N ALA A 214 -13.07 -14.23 -4.79
CA ALA A 214 -12.40 -14.32 -6.08
C ALA A 214 -11.81 -12.96 -6.51
N HIS A 215 -12.56 -11.88 -6.32
CA HIS A 215 -12.16 -10.51 -6.65
C HIS A 215 -11.00 -10.03 -5.77
N THR A 216 -11.09 -10.24 -4.44
CA THR A 216 -10.00 -9.93 -3.50
C THR A 216 -8.71 -10.63 -3.88
N ALA A 217 -8.78 -11.90 -4.31
CA ALA A 217 -7.59 -12.64 -4.74
C ALA A 217 -6.92 -12.08 -6.01
N GLN A 218 -7.70 -11.49 -6.92
CA GLN A 218 -7.20 -10.80 -8.11
C GLN A 218 -6.63 -9.43 -7.77
N MET A 219 -7.34 -8.66 -6.94
CA MET A 219 -6.91 -7.35 -6.47
C MET A 219 -5.57 -7.43 -5.73
N LEU A 220 -5.42 -8.38 -4.79
CA LEU A 220 -4.14 -8.61 -4.09
C LEU A 220 -3.00 -8.96 -5.05
N GLU A 221 -3.26 -9.70 -6.13
CA GLU A 221 -2.25 -10.03 -7.13
C GLU A 221 -1.82 -8.81 -7.96
N ALA A 222 -2.80 -8.00 -8.38
CA ALA A 222 -2.54 -6.74 -9.07
C ALA A 222 -1.75 -5.77 -8.17
N GLN A 223 -2.13 -5.68 -6.88
CA GLN A 223 -1.44 -4.86 -5.90
C GLN A 223 -0.01 -5.34 -5.63
N GLY A 224 0.20 -6.66 -5.49
CA GLY A 224 1.55 -7.22 -5.34
C GLY A 224 2.45 -6.90 -6.54
N ALA A 225 1.91 -7.02 -7.77
CA ALA A 225 2.62 -6.62 -8.98
C ALA A 225 2.91 -5.12 -9.02
N LEU A 226 1.96 -4.28 -8.59
CA LEU A 226 2.14 -2.83 -8.48
C LEU A 226 3.25 -2.47 -7.49
N VAL A 227 3.24 -3.06 -6.29
CA VAL A 227 4.28 -2.87 -5.27
C VAL A 227 5.65 -3.25 -5.80
N GLU A 228 5.75 -4.36 -6.53
CA GLU A 228 7.01 -4.76 -7.16
C GLU A 228 7.48 -3.77 -8.24
N ASN A 229 6.55 -3.26 -9.07
CA ASN A 229 6.87 -2.21 -10.04
C ASN A 229 7.35 -0.91 -9.37
N VAL A 230 6.71 -0.50 -8.27
CA VAL A 230 7.13 0.64 -7.46
C VAL A 230 8.53 0.42 -6.88
N ARG A 231 8.81 -0.78 -6.34
CA ARG A 231 10.16 -1.14 -5.84
C ARG A 231 11.21 -1.08 -6.94
N GLN A 232 10.90 -1.58 -8.13
CA GLN A 232 11.81 -1.56 -9.28
C GLN A 232 12.10 -0.13 -9.73
N ILE A 233 11.08 0.73 -9.82
CA ILE A 233 11.28 2.15 -10.15
C ILE A 233 12.13 2.80 -9.05
N ALA A 234 11.76 2.68 -7.78
CA ALA A 234 12.53 3.23 -6.66
C ALA A 234 14.00 2.77 -6.68
N ALA A 235 14.27 1.50 -7.01
CA ALA A 235 15.62 0.96 -7.11
C ALA A 235 16.47 1.65 -8.18
N LYS A 236 15.89 2.06 -9.32
CA LYS A 236 16.61 2.79 -10.39
C LYS A 236 17.13 4.15 -9.91
N TYR A 237 16.45 4.79 -8.96
CA TYR A 237 16.79 6.13 -8.48
C TYR A 237 17.65 6.14 -7.21
N ARG A 238 18.03 4.97 -6.66
CA ARG A 238 18.88 4.87 -5.46
C ARG A 238 20.26 5.49 -5.59
N SER A 239 20.75 5.75 -6.80
CA SER A 239 21.99 6.51 -7.02
C SER A 239 21.83 8.00 -6.73
N HIS A 240 20.60 8.51 -6.66
CA HIS A 240 20.29 9.92 -6.44
C HIS A 240 19.84 10.24 -5.01
N ALA A 241 19.32 9.26 -4.29
CA ALA A 241 18.84 9.41 -2.93
C ALA A 241 18.78 8.05 -2.20
N ASP A 242 18.86 8.11 -0.87
CA ASP A 242 18.43 7.00 -0.02
C ASP A 242 16.90 6.94 -0.05
N ILE A 243 16.36 5.81 -0.52
CA ILE A 243 14.93 5.63 -0.79
C ILE A 243 14.40 4.42 -0.01
N PHE A 244 13.36 4.66 0.78
CA PHE A 244 12.59 3.62 1.46
C PHE A 244 11.14 3.65 0.99
N VAL A 245 10.53 2.47 0.86
CA VAL A 245 9.12 2.33 0.46
C VAL A 245 8.37 1.67 1.61
N GLY A 246 7.22 2.23 1.97
CA GLY A 246 6.36 1.82 3.07
C GLY A 246 4.88 2.04 2.75
N GLY A 247 4.03 1.84 3.75
CA GLY A 247 2.57 1.87 3.64
C GLY A 247 1.95 0.48 3.83
N VAL A 248 0.68 0.43 4.26
CA VAL A 248 -0.06 -0.83 4.47
C VAL A 248 -0.11 -1.70 3.20
N PRO A 249 -0.28 -1.13 1.98
CA PRO A 249 -0.31 -1.92 0.77
C PRO A 249 0.97 -2.73 0.48
N MET A 250 2.09 -2.45 1.18
CA MET A 250 3.36 -3.19 1.06
C MET A 250 3.34 -4.62 1.62
N ILE A 251 2.31 -4.99 2.38
CA ILE A 251 2.17 -6.32 3.01
C ILE A 251 1.55 -7.35 2.03
N ALA A 252 1.03 -6.88 0.89
CA ALA A 252 0.40 -7.70 -0.15
C ALA A 252 1.38 -8.64 -0.88
#